data_AF-A0A4R9VD32-F1
#
_entry.id   AF-A0A4R9VD32-F1
#
_cell.length_a   1.000
_cell.length_b   1.000
_cell.length_c   1.000
_cell.angle_alpha   90.00
_cell.angle_beta   90.00
_cell.angle_gamma   90.00
#
_symmetry.space_group_name_H-M   'P 1'
#
loop_
_entity.id
_entity.type
_entity.pdbx_description
1 polymer ?
#
loop_
_entity_poly.entity_id
_entity_poly.type
_entity_poly.pdbx_seq_one_letter_code
_entity_poly.pdbx_strand_id
1 'polypeptide(L)' 'MTTKPILILGGTGKTGRRLAERLTARNIPVRIGSRAGTPPFDWLDKETWGRALEGVGAVYISYYPDIAV' A
#
# COMPACT_ATOMS: atom_id res chain seq x y z
N MET A 1 10.68 8.81 17.72
CA MET A 1 10.21 7.57 17.08
C MET A 1 9.91 7.88 15.63
N THR A 2 10.52 7.19 14.67
CA THR A 2 10.27 7.42 13.24
C THR A 2 9.00 6.69 12.83
N THR A 3 7.96 7.43 12.46
CA THR A 3 6.70 6.83 11.99
C THR A 3 6.93 6.20 10.62
N LYS A 4 6.76 4.88 10.51
CA LYS A 4 6.90 4.15 9.25
C LYS A 4 5.61 4.29 8.41
N PRO A 5 5.71 4.40 7.08
CA PRO A 5 4.54 4.49 6.22
C PRO A 5 3.71 3.20 6.23
N ILE A 6 2.40 3.35 6.01
CA ILE A 6 1.50 2.24 5.70
C ILE A 6 1.41 2.11 4.18
N LEU A 7 1.72 0.93 3.64
CA LEU A 7 1.54 0.62 2.22
C LEU A 7 0.08 0.25 1.95
N ILE A 8 -0.58 0.93 1.02
CA ILE A 8 -1.96 0.64 0.62
C ILE A 8 -1.95 0.05 -0.78
N LEU A 9 -2.20 -1.25 -0.88
CA LEU A 9 -2.43 -1.94 -2.15
C LEU A 9 -3.88 -1.74 -2.57
N GLY A 10 -4.10 -1.33 -3.82
CA GLY A 10 -5.44 -0.91 -4.28
C GLY A 10 -5.84 0.49 -3.78
N GLY A 11 -4.86 1.36 -3.50
CA GLY A 11 -5.08 2.73 -3.01
C GLY A 11 -5.94 3.63 -3.91
N THR A 12 -6.09 3.30 -5.20
CA THR A 12 -6.98 4.04 -6.12
C THR A 12 -8.44 3.58 -6.06
N GLY A 13 -8.71 2.43 -5.42
CA GLY A 13 -10.04 1.85 -5.26
C GLY A 13 -10.89 2.54 -4.18
N LYS A 14 -12.13 2.08 -4.04
CA LYS A 14 -13.16 2.68 -3.15
C LYS A 14 -12.74 2.71 -1.68
N THR A 15 -12.11 1.65 -1.20
CA THR A 15 -11.64 1.54 0.20
C THR A 15 -10.27 2.18 0.36
N GLY A 16 -9.34 1.86 -0.53
CA GLY A 16 -7.96 2.35 -0.49
C GLY A 16 -7.86 3.87 -0.48
N ARG A 17 -8.63 4.57 -1.32
CA ARG A 17 -8.61 6.04 -1.38
C ARG A 17 -9.03 6.68 -0.06
N ARG A 18 -10.13 6.20 0.52
CA ARG A 18 -10.68 6.72 1.79
C ARG A 18 -9.75 6.43 2.96
N LEU A 19 -9.06 5.28 2.92
CA LEU A 19 -8.06 4.95 3.92
C LEU A 19 -6.86 5.91 3.83
N ALA A 20 -6.34 6.14 2.63
CA ALA A 20 -5.24 7.08 2.41
C ALA A 20 -5.59 8.50 2.91
N GLU A 21 -6.76 9.03 2.54
CA GLU A 21 -7.24 10.33 2.99
C GLU A 21 -7.30 10.44 4.53
N ARG A 22 -7.86 9.43 5.20
CA ARG A 22 -8.00 9.41 6.67
C ARG A 22 -6.67 9.29 7.40
N LEU A 23 -5.73 8.52 6.87
CA LEU A 23 -4.40 8.35 7.46
C LEU A 23 -3.58 9.63 7.30
N THR A 24 -3.59 10.22 6.10
CA THR A 24 -2.94 11.51 5.84
C THR A 24 -3.50 12.62 6.73
N ALA A 25 -4.83 12.70 6.92
CA ALA A 25 -5.46 13.67 7.82
C ALA A 25 -5.04 13.53 9.29
N ARG A 26 -4.51 12.37 9.68
CA ARG A 26 -3.97 12.08 11.03
C ARG A 26 -2.45 12.21 11.10
N ASN A 27 -1.80 12.76 10.07
CA ASN A 27 -0.34 12.81 9.94
C ASN A 27 0.33 11.42 10.00
N ILE A 28 -0.39 10.37 9.60
CA ILE A 28 0.18 9.03 9.46
C ILE A 28 0.70 8.89 8.02
N PRO A 29 1.99 8.59 7.81
CA PRO A 29 2.56 8.48 6.48
C PRO A 29 1.96 7.29 5.71
N VAL A 30 1.71 7.50 4.42
CA VAL A 30 1.09 6.51 3.52
C VAL A 30 1.94 6.37 2.26
N ARG A 31 2.07 5.13 1.78
CA ARG A 31 2.60 4.81 0.44
C ARG A 31 1.49 4.12 -0.36
N ILE A 32 1.21 4.59 -1.57
CA ILE A 32 0.24 3.93 -2.45
C ILE A 32 0.98 2.90 -3.31
N GLY A 33 0.64 1.62 -3.16
CA GLY A 33 1.17 0.56 -4.00
C GLY A 33 0.35 0.41 -5.27
N SER A 34 1.01 0.51 -6.42
CA SER A 34 0.40 0.29 -7.74
C SER A 34 1.47 -0.07 -8.77
N ARG A 35 1.04 -0.63 -9.90
CA ARG A 35 1.94 -0.98 -11.03
C ARG A 35 2.68 0.23 -11.61
N ALA A 36 2.06 1.41 -11.56
CA ALA A 36 2.65 2.67 -12.02
C ALA A 36 3.26 3.50 -10.86
N GLY A 37 3.35 2.94 -9.66
CA GLY A 37 3.90 3.62 -8.49
C GLY A 37 5.43 3.62 -8.50
N THR A 38 6.01 4.44 -7.62
CA THR A 38 7.47 4.47 -7.39
C THR A 38 7.73 4.32 -5.89
N PRO A 39 8.27 3.17 -5.43
CA PRO A 39 8.55 1.94 -6.19
C PRO A 39 7.26 1.25 -6.70
N PRO A 40 7.33 0.52 -7.82
CA PRO A 40 6.16 -0.20 -8.35
C PRO A 40 5.82 -1.40 -7.45
N PHE A 41 4.56 -1.79 -7.46
CA PHE A 41 4.08 -3.05 -6.90
C PHE A 41 3.15 -3.73 -7.90
N ASP A 42 3.52 -4.94 -8.31
CA ASP A 42 2.69 -5.81 -9.15
C ASP A 42 2.57 -7.20 -8.51
N TRP A 43 1.32 -7.67 -8.33
CA TRP A 43 1.06 -9.02 -7.79
C TRP A 43 1.63 -10.14 -8.65
N LEU A 44 1.81 -9.90 -9.95
CA LEU A 44 2.33 -10.90 -10.89
C LEU A 44 3.86 -10.86 -11.02
N ASP A 45 4.52 -9.83 -10.47
CA ASP A 45 5.97 -9.66 -10.53
C ASP A 45 6.56 -9.54 -9.11
N LYS A 46 7.08 -10.66 -8.61
CA LYS A 46 7.66 -10.79 -7.27
C LYS A 46 8.89 -9.91 -7.06
N GLU A 47 9.63 -9.56 -8.12
CA GLU A 47 10.81 -8.71 -8.03
C GLU A 47 10.45 -7.28 -7.57
N THR A 48 9.20 -6.87 -7.79
CA THR A 48 8.70 -5.56 -7.36
C THR A 48 8.38 -5.49 -5.86
N TRP A 49 8.12 -6.62 -5.21
CA TRP A 49 7.55 -6.66 -3.85
C TRP A 49 8.52 -6.12 -2.80
N GLY A 50 9.77 -6.56 -2.85
CA GLY A 50 10.78 -6.18 -1.85
C GLY A 50 10.95 -4.67 -1.78
N ARG A 51 11.06 -4.00 -2.94
CA ARG A 51 11.19 -2.54 -3.01
C ARG A 51 9.95 -1.82 -2.51
N ALA A 52 8.76 -2.33 -2.83
CA ALA A 52 7.51 -1.74 -2.34
C ALA A 52 7.36 -1.82 -0.82
N LEU A 53 7.85 -2.90 -0.20
CA LEU A 53 7.78 -3.17 1.24
C LEU A 53 8.91 -2.50 2.04
N GLU A 54 9.96 -2.01 1.40
CA GLU A 54 11.10 -1.43 2.09
C GLU A 54 10.70 -0.22 2.95
N GLY A 55 11.01 -0.30 4.25
CA GLY A 55 10.75 0.75 5.23
C GLY A 55 9.30 0.89 5.70
N VAL A 56 8.36 0.09 5.18
CA VAL A 56 6.94 0.17 5.58
C VAL A 56 6.72 -0.48 6.95
N GLY A 57 5.76 0.05 7.72
CA GLY A 57 5.42 -0.48 9.05
C GLY A 57 4.24 -1.45 9.03
N ALA A 58 3.35 -1.28 8.06
CA ALA A 58 2.16 -2.11 7.87
C ALA A 58 1.72 -2.08 6.41
N VAL A 59 0.93 -3.07 6.00
CA VAL A 59 0.36 -3.18 4.66
C VAL A 59 -1.15 -3.35 4.75
N TYR A 60 -1.90 -2.53 4.03
CA TYR A 60 -3.31 -2.75 3.73
C TYR A 60 -3.41 -3.46 2.37
N ILE A 61 -4.05 -4.63 2.36
CA ILE A 61 -4.25 -5.46 1.18
C ILE A 61 -5.72 -5.47 0.82
N SER A 62 -6.02 -5.08 -0.42
CA SER A 62 -7.34 -5.25 -1.04
C SER A 62 -7.13 -5.98 -2.37
N TYR A 63 -7.38 -7.29 -2.38
CA TYR A 63 -7.22 -8.16 -3.54
C TYR A 63 -8.54 -8.87 -3.84
N TYR A 64 -8.83 -9.11 -5.11
CA TYR A 64 -10.03 -9.83 -5.56
C TYR A 64 -9.66 -10.90 -6.60
N PRO A 65 -10.23 -12.11 -6.54
CA PRO A 65 -11.00 -12.66 -5.40
C PRO A 65 -10.06 -12.84 -4.19
N ASP A 66 -10.59 -12.80 -2.97
CA ASP A 66 -9.85 -12.63 -1.69
C ASP A 66 -8.45 -13.30 -1.58
N ILE A 67 -7.57 -12.70 -0.78
CA ILE A 67 -6.20 -13.21 -0.57
C ILE A 67 -6.14 -14.39 0.42
N ALA A 68 -7.17 -14.56 1.24
CA ALA A 68 -7.29 -15.63 2.22
C ALA A 68 -8.53 -16.47 1.90
N VAL A 69 -8.32 -17.64 1.30
CA VAL A 69 -9.29 -18.75 1.21
C VAL A 69 -8.80 -19.87 2.12
#